data_AF-A0A8X9A5Q4-F1
#
_entry.id   AF-A0A8X9A5Q4-F1
#
_cell.length_a   1.000
_cell.length_b   1.000
_cell.length_c   1.000
_cell.angle_alpha   90.00
_cell.angle_beta   90.00
_cell.angle_gamma   90.00
#
_symmetry.space_group_name_H-M   'P 1'
#
loop_
_entity.id
_entity.type
_entity.pdbx_description
1 polymer ?
#
loop_
_entity_poly.entity_id
_entity_poly.type
_entity_poly.pdbx_seq_one_letter_code
_entity_poly.pdbx_strand_id
1 'polypeptide(L)'
;MFFCGVFDGHGPSGHRVSHYVRDFLPAKISQLYRDPTAADDDEEDHNPLFMSWKDRLTKCFHDMDDQLEKESSVECYCSGTTSVCVLKKGEHLIISNLGDSRAVLCKRNDSNEAVAEQLTVDLKPNVPSEAKRIISRQGRVQAMEEEQNVYRIWMPDEEPSEISA
;
A
#
# COMPACT_ATOMS: atom_id res chain seq x y z
N MET A 1 -13.89 -3.34 -15.97
CA MET A 1 -12.86 -3.02 -14.97
C MET A 1 -13.33 -3.56 -13.63
N PHE A 2 -12.46 -4.23 -12.90
CA PHE A 2 -12.77 -4.77 -11.58
C PHE A 2 -11.73 -4.26 -10.58
N PHE A 3 -12.18 -3.80 -9.42
CA PHE A 3 -11.34 -3.25 -8.36
C PHE A 3 -11.64 -3.99 -7.06
N CYS A 4 -10.59 -4.44 -6.37
CA CYS A 4 -10.66 -4.93 -4.99
C CYS A 4 -9.58 -4.25 -4.15
N GLY A 5 -9.89 -3.99 -2.89
CA GLY A 5 -8.94 -3.45 -1.93
C GLY A 5 -9.15 -4.08 -0.56
N VAL A 6 -8.06 -4.31 0.17
CA VAL A 6 -8.05 -4.65 1.59
C VAL A 6 -7.31 -3.55 2.33
N PHE A 7 -7.88 -3.12 3.45
CA PHE A 7 -7.40 -1.99 4.25
C PHE A 7 -7.39 -2.41 5.72
N ASP A 8 -6.22 -2.70 6.27
CA ASP A 8 -6.06 -3.10 7.67
C ASP A 8 -5.76 -1.87 8.54
N GLY A 9 -6.76 -1.43 9.30
CA GLY A 9 -6.70 -0.22 10.12
C GLY A 9 -6.07 -0.46 11.50
N HIS A 10 -5.18 0.44 11.93
CA HIS A 10 -4.49 0.37 13.22
C HIS A 10 -4.49 1.72 13.95
N GLY A 11 -4.18 1.69 15.24
CA GLY A 11 -4.26 2.85 16.14
C GLY A 11 -5.69 3.16 16.63
N PRO A 12 -5.86 4.18 17.48
CA PRO A 12 -7.13 4.48 18.16
C PRO A 12 -8.33 4.66 17.22
N SER A 13 -8.09 5.26 16.06
CA SER A 13 -9.09 5.53 15.01
C SER A 13 -8.84 4.72 13.73
N GLY A 14 -8.05 3.64 13.77
CA GLY A 14 -7.69 2.86 12.57
C GLY A 14 -8.88 2.32 11.77
N HIS A 15 -9.95 1.92 12.45
CA HIS A 15 -11.21 1.52 11.81
C HIS A 15 -11.86 2.66 11.01
N ARG A 16 -11.70 3.92 11.45
CA ARG A 16 -12.23 5.10 10.75
C ARG A 16 -11.35 5.46 9.55
N VAL A 17 -10.03 5.39 9.70
CA VAL A 17 -9.06 5.61 8.61
C VAL A 17 -9.28 4.57 7.50
N SER A 18 -9.33 3.28 7.85
CA SER A 18 -9.58 2.20 6.88
C SER A 18 -10.93 2.33 6.18
N HIS A 19 -12.01 2.70 6.89
CA HIS A 19 -13.30 3.00 6.28
C HIS A 19 -13.25 4.17 5.31
N TYR A 20 -12.56 5.26 5.68
CA TYR A 20 -12.40 6.41 4.80
C TYR A 20 -11.68 6.01 3.51
N VAL A 21 -10.55 5.31 3.60
CA VAL A 21 -9.81 4.84 2.42
C VAL A 21 -10.66 3.89 1.58
N ARG A 22 -11.39 2.95 2.19
CA ARG A 22 -12.32 2.05 1.50
C ARG A 22 -13.38 2.81 0.69
N ASP A 23 -13.93 3.88 1.25
CA ASP A 23 -15.06 4.60 0.66
C ASP A 23 -14.62 5.59 -0.44
N PHE A 24 -13.43 6.19 -0.32
CA PHE A 24 -12.99 7.25 -1.24
C PHE A 24 -11.92 6.83 -2.26
N LEU A 25 -11.02 5.89 -1.92
CA LEU A 25 -9.91 5.50 -2.80
C LEU A 25 -10.37 4.89 -4.13
N PRO A 26 -11.38 4.00 -4.17
CA PRO A 26 -11.85 3.42 -5.43
C PRO A 26 -12.37 4.49 -6.41
N ALA A 27 -13.03 5.54 -5.89
CA ALA A 27 -13.55 6.63 -6.69
C ALA A 27 -12.41 7.46 -7.32
N LYS A 28 -11.35 7.75 -6.56
CA LYS A 28 -10.16 8.46 -7.08
C LYS A 28 -9.44 7.64 -8.16
N ILE A 29 -9.23 6.34 -7.93
CA ILE A 29 -8.59 5.45 -8.92
C ILE A 29 -9.44 5.38 -10.21
N SER A 30 -10.77 5.32 -10.07
CA SER A 30 -11.70 5.35 -11.20
C SER A 30 -11.66 6.67 -11.99
N GLN A 31 -11.38 7.80 -11.33
CA GLN A 31 -11.20 9.09 -12.01
C GLN A 31 -9.88 9.12 -12.80
N LEU A 32 -8.78 8.65 -12.21
CA LEU A 32 -7.48 8.56 -12.90
C LEU A 32 -7.55 7.70 -14.16
N TYR A 33 -8.35 6.64 -14.12
CA TYR A 33 -8.56 5.75 -15.25
C TYR A 33 -9.34 6.41 -16.40
N ARG A 34 -10.27 7.32 -16.10
CA ARG A 34 -11.12 8.00 -17.09
C ARG A 34 -10.46 9.23 -17.72
N ASP A 35 -9.26 9.59 -17.29
CA ASP A 35 -8.51 10.71 -17.82
C ASP A 35 -8.08 10.43 -19.28
N PRO A 36 -8.50 11.23 -20.27
CA PRO A 36 -8.19 11.03 -21.70
C PRO A 36 -6.69 11.02 -22.03
N THR A 37 -5.83 11.50 -21.13
CA THR A 37 -4.37 11.38 -21.26
C THR A 37 -3.85 9.95 -21.07
N ALA A 38 -4.73 9.02 -20.69
CA ALA A 38 -4.46 7.58 -20.59
C ALA A 38 -4.94 6.82 -21.84
N ALA A 39 -4.92 7.48 -23.01
CA ALA A 39 -5.34 6.91 -24.29
C ALA A 39 -4.74 5.51 -24.50
N ASP A 40 -5.61 4.60 -24.96
CA ASP A 40 -5.31 3.23 -25.32
C ASP A 40 -4.32 3.22 -26.51
N ASP A 41 -3.02 3.27 -26.21
CA ASP A 41 -1.97 2.97 -27.19
C ASP A 41 -1.65 1.46 -27.08
N ASP A 42 -2.40 0.66 -27.83
CA ASP A 42 -2.13 -0.75 -28.14
C ASP A 42 -0.89 -0.89 -29.06
N GLU A 43 0.25 -0.31 -28.68
CA GLU A 43 1.52 -0.55 -29.38
C GLU A 43 2.57 -1.13 -28.41
N GLU A 44 2.75 -2.44 -28.56
CA GLU A 44 3.84 -3.24 -28.02
C GLU A 44 5.18 -2.64 -28.44
N ASP A 45 5.95 -2.08 -27.48
CA ASP A 45 7.38 -2.45 -27.36
C ASP A 45 8.08 -1.90 -26.10
N HIS A 46 7.60 -0.81 -25.47
CA HIS A 46 8.29 -0.21 -24.30
C HIS A 46 7.32 0.35 -23.24
N ASN A 47 6.46 -0.51 -22.68
CA ASN A 47 5.29 -0.22 -21.82
C ASN A 47 5.28 1.13 -21.05
N PRO A 48 4.93 2.26 -21.71
CA PRO A 48 4.81 3.58 -21.10
C PRO A 48 3.59 3.66 -20.16
N LEU A 49 2.62 2.75 -20.38
CA LEU A 49 1.46 2.59 -19.52
C LEU A 49 1.88 2.26 -18.09
N PHE A 50 2.89 1.41 -17.86
CA PHE A 50 3.33 1.04 -16.50
C PHE A 50 3.89 2.22 -15.70
N MET A 51 4.75 3.06 -16.30
CA MET A 51 5.27 4.25 -15.62
C MET A 51 4.15 5.25 -15.34
N SER A 52 3.20 5.42 -16.27
CA SER A 52 2.04 6.28 -16.06
C SER A 52 1.16 5.79 -14.90
N TRP A 53 0.93 4.47 -14.77
CA TRP A 53 0.14 3.89 -13.69
C TRP A 53 0.82 4.04 -12.34
N LYS A 54 2.14 3.85 -12.28
CA LYS A 54 2.91 4.05 -11.05
C LYS A 54 2.77 5.48 -10.55
N ASP A 55 3.00 6.48 -11.39
CA ASP A 55 2.94 7.89 -10.98
C ASP A 55 1.50 8.31 -10.62
N ARG A 56 0.52 7.89 -11.41
CA ARG A 56 -0.90 8.14 -11.14
C ARG A 56 -1.36 7.52 -9.81
N LEU A 57 -1.02 6.26 -9.56
CA LEU A 57 -1.37 5.59 -8.30
C LEU A 57 -0.64 6.23 -7.12
N THR A 58 0.66 6.52 -7.25
CA THR A 58 1.45 7.21 -6.21
C THR A 58 0.81 8.55 -5.85
N LYS A 59 0.43 9.35 -6.85
CA LYS A 59 -0.32 10.59 -6.65
C LYS A 59 -1.66 10.34 -5.97
N CYS A 60 -2.38 9.29 -6.33
CA CYS A 60 -3.65 8.91 -5.70
C CYS A 60 -3.52 8.64 -4.20
N PHE A 61 -2.46 7.92 -3.81
CA PHE A 61 -2.16 7.65 -2.40
C PHE A 61 -1.77 8.93 -1.65
N HIS A 62 -0.92 9.79 -2.23
CA HIS A 62 -0.62 11.09 -1.65
C HIS A 62 -1.86 11.98 -1.49
N ASP A 63 -2.66 12.12 -2.55
CA ASP A 63 -3.91 12.89 -2.51
C ASP A 63 -4.94 12.31 -1.52
N MET A 64 -4.82 11.04 -1.12
CA MET A 64 -5.67 10.41 -0.10
C MET A 64 -5.15 10.73 1.31
N ASP A 65 -3.84 10.62 1.52
CA ASP A 65 -3.17 10.96 2.77
C ASP A 65 -3.40 12.45 3.13
N ASP A 66 -3.21 13.34 2.16
CA ASP A 66 -3.50 14.79 2.27
C ASP A 66 -4.97 15.11 2.58
N GLN A 67 -5.90 14.21 2.25
CA GLN A 67 -7.32 14.37 2.55
C GLN A 67 -7.66 13.88 3.96
N LEU A 68 -7.08 12.75 4.36
CA LEU A 68 -7.18 12.23 5.72
C LEU A 68 -6.62 13.23 6.74
N GLU A 69 -5.49 13.87 6.45
CA GLU A 69 -4.90 14.89 7.34
C GLU A 69 -5.85 16.07 7.58
N LYS A 70 -6.65 16.44 6.57
CA LYS A 70 -7.61 17.57 6.64
C LYS A 70 -8.96 17.15 7.25
N GLU A 71 -9.22 15.85 7.37
CA GLU A 71 -10.48 15.33 7.88
C GLU A 71 -10.51 15.40 9.41
N SER A 72 -10.94 16.55 9.93
CA SER A 72 -11.02 16.83 11.38
C SER A 72 -11.80 15.80 12.20
N SER A 73 -12.69 15.01 11.57
CA SER A 73 -13.44 13.99 12.28
C SER A 73 -12.63 12.72 12.55
N VAL A 74 -11.51 12.47 11.87
CA VAL A 74 -10.69 11.25 12.00
C VAL A 74 -9.35 11.61 12.66
N GLU A 75 -9.02 10.94 13.76
CA GLU A 75 -7.72 11.14 14.43
C GLU A 75 -6.63 10.34 13.70
N CYS A 76 -5.94 11.00 12.78
CA CYS A 76 -4.92 10.38 11.92
C CYS A 76 -3.49 10.42 12.51
N TYR A 77 -3.25 11.15 13.61
CA TYR A 77 -1.90 11.34 14.14
C TYR A 77 -1.24 10.03 14.62
N CYS A 78 -1.99 9.20 15.36
CA CYS A 78 -1.55 7.88 15.83
C CYS A 78 -2.39 6.74 15.24
N SER A 79 -3.10 6.99 14.13
CA SER A 79 -3.92 5.96 13.47
C SER A 79 -3.62 5.91 11.99
N GLY A 80 -3.72 4.71 11.42
CA GLY A 80 -3.43 4.49 10.02
C GLY A 80 -4.18 3.30 9.46
N THR A 81 -3.90 2.99 8.19
CA THR A 81 -4.35 1.76 7.55
C THR A 81 -3.30 1.29 6.55
N THR A 82 -3.17 -0.02 6.41
CA THR A 82 -2.52 -0.60 5.23
C THR A 82 -3.44 -0.46 4.01
N SER A 83 -2.90 -0.70 2.82
CA SER A 83 -3.68 -0.84 1.60
C SER A 83 -3.01 -1.81 0.64
N VAL A 84 -3.74 -2.85 0.25
CA VAL A 84 -3.42 -3.63 -0.95
C VAL A 84 -4.60 -3.58 -1.90
N CYS A 85 -4.38 -3.08 -3.11
CA CYS A 85 -5.42 -2.90 -4.12
C CYS A 85 -5.06 -3.63 -5.41
N VAL A 86 -6.05 -4.25 -6.03
CA VAL A 86 -5.96 -4.98 -7.29
C VAL A 86 -6.94 -4.38 -8.28
N LEU A 87 -6.41 -3.95 -9.43
CA LEU A 87 -7.18 -3.42 -10.56
C LEU A 87 -7.02 -4.35 -11.77
N LYS A 88 -8.12 -4.95 -12.22
CA LYS A 88 -8.16 -5.80 -13.42
C LYS A 88 -8.86 -5.08 -14.58
N LYS A 89 -8.17 -4.95 -15.72
CA LYS A 89 -8.72 -4.48 -17.02
C LYS A 89 -8.26 -5.45 -18.11
N GLY A 90 -9.21 -6.13 -18.77
CA GLY A 90 -8.87 -7.15 -19.76
C GLY A 90 -7.92 -8.19 -19.16
N GLU A 91 -6.78 -8.38 -19.80
CA GLU A 91 -5.71 -9.29 -19.37
C GLU A 91 -4.67 -8.64 -18.43
N HIS A 92 -4.80 -7.34 -18.13
CA HIS A 92 -3.89 -6.64 -17.25
C HIS A 92 -4.35 -6.67 -15.79
N LEU A 93 -3.39 -6.94 -14.90
CA LEU A 93 -3.53 -6.89 -13.46
C LEU A 93 -2.55 -5.86 -12.90
N ILE A 94 -3.07 -4.78 -12.30
CA ILE A 94 -2.27 -3.73 -11.66
C ILE A 94 -2.47 -3.84 -10.16
N ILE A 95 -1.37 -3.88 -9.40
CA ILE A 95 -1.40 -4.06 -7.95
C ILE A 95 -0.61 -2.95 -7.29
N SER A 96 -1.23 -2.29 -6.31
CA SER A 96 -0.58 -1.31 -5.45
C SER A 96 -0.63 -1.79 -4.01
N ASN A 97 0.53 -1.84 -3.35
CA ASN A 97 0.67 -2.26 -1.95
C ASN A 97 1.35 -1.15 -1.13
N LEU A 98 0.76 -0.83 0.02
CA LEU A 98 1.29 0.09 1.02
C LEU A 98 1.02 -0.50 2.41
N GLY A 99 2.05 -1.05 3.02
CA GLY A 99 1.98 -1.76 4.30
C GLY A 99 2.28 -3.26 4.14
N ASP A 100 1.85 -4.05 5.12
CA ASP A 100 2.12 -5.47 5.22
C ASP A 100 0.91 -6.38 4.92
N SER A 101 -0.19 -5.80 4.42
CA SER A 101 -1.19 -6.55 3.65
C SER A 101 -0.55 -7.18 2.39
N ARG A 102 -1.19 -8.22 1.83
CA ARG A 102 -0.57 -9.03 0.77
C ARG A 102 -1.54 -9.50 -0.30
N ALA A 103 -1.13 -9.42 -1.56
CA ALA A 103 -1.80 -10.06 -2.70
C ALA A 103 -1.05 -11.34 -3.12
N VAL A 104 -1.80 -12.42 -3.33
CA VAL A 104 -1.28 -13.73 -3.77
C VAL A 104 -2.14 -14.24 -4.92
N LEU A 105 -1.50 -14.58 -6.05
CA LEU A 105 -2.15 -15.23 -7.19
C LEU A 105 -2.11 -16.75 -6.99
N CYS A 106 -3.28 -17.39 -7.10
CA CYS A 106 -3.32 -18.82 -7.34
C CYS A 106 -3.30 -19.05 -8.85
N LYS A 107 -2.26 -19.72 -9.36
CA LYS A 107 -2.15 -20.11 -10.77
C LYS A 107 -1.94 -21.60 -10.90
N ARG A 108 -2.15 -22.16 -12.09
CA ARG A 108 -1.79 -23.54 -12.38
C ARG A 108 -0.40 -23.60 -12.99
N ASN A 109 0.43 -24.52 -12.51
CA ASN A 109 1.72 -24.83 -13.13
C ASN A 109 1.55 -25.74 -14.37
N ASP A 110 2.64 -26.10 -15.03
CA ASP A 110 2.63 -26.98 -16.21
C ASP A 110 2.07 -28.39 -15.92
N SER A 111 2.09 -28.81 -14.65
CA SER A 111 1.50 -30.07 -14.18
C SER A 111 0.02 -29.93 -13.77
N ASN A 112 -0.60 -28.77 -14.07
CA ASN A 112 -1.98 -28.43 -13.72
C ASN A 112 -2.26 -28.36 -12.19
N GLU A 113 -1.23 -28.22 -11.36
CA GLU A 113 -1.34 -28.10 -9.91
C GLU A 113 -1.52 -26.63 -9.50
N ALA A 114 -2.32 -26.39 -8.46
CA ALA A 114 -2.49 -25.05 -7.91
C ALA A 114 -1.23 -24.62 -7.15
N VAL A 115 -0.62 -23.52 -7.59
CA VAL A 115 0.54 -22.90 -6.96
C VAL A 115 0.23 -21.46 -6.56
N ALA A 116 0.72 -21.07 -5.39
CA ALA A 116 0.59 -19.71 -4.88
C ALA A 116 1.81 -18.87 -5.29
N GLU A 117 1.56 -17.71 -5.87
CA GLU A 117 2.57 -16.72 -6.23
C GLU A 117 2.27 -15.41 -5.50
N GLN A 118 3.18 -15.00 -4.62
CA GLN A 118 3.07 -13.73 -3.92
C GLN A 118 3.38 -12.58 -4.89
N LEU A 119 2.42 -11.68 -5.07
CA LEU A 119 2.50 -10.59 -6.05
C LEU A 119 3.03 -9.28 -5.45
N THR A 120 3.04 -9.18 -4.12
CA THR A 120 3.46 -7.97 -3.38
C THR A 120 4.50 -8.33 -2.34
N VAL A 121 5.42 -7.42 -2.05
CA VAL A 121 6.35 -7.54 -0.92
C VAL A 121 5.78 -6.75 0.25
N ASP A 122 5.62 -7.39 1.41
CA ASP A 122 5.18 -6.73 2.64
C ASP A 122 6.19 -5.64 3.04
N LEU A 123 5.72 -4.44 3.37
CA LEU A 123 6.56 -3.34 3.86
C LEU A 123 6.81 -3.48 5.36
N LYS A 124 7.54 -4.52 5.76
CA LYS A 124 7.95 -4.71 7.16
C LYS A 124 9.26 -3.99 7.45
N PRO A 125 9.44 -3.38 8.65
CA PRO A 125 10.64 -2.62 8.97
C PRO A 125 11.94 -3.42 8.83
N ASN A 126 11.91 -4.73 9.06
CA ASN A 126 13.07 -5.61 8.98
C ASN A 126 13.39 -6.12 7.56
N VAL A 127 12.58 -5.79 6.54
CA VAL A 127 12.93 -6.09 5.14
C VAL A 127 14.15 -5.26 4.76
N PRO A 128 15.23 -5.84 4.21
CA PRO A 128 16.51 -5.12 4.03
C PRO A 128 16.42 -3.81 3.24
N SER A 129 15.59 -3.76 2.19
CA SER A 129 15.36 -2.52 1.42
C SER A 129 14.62 -1.47 2.23
N GLU A 130 13.66 -1.90 3.04
CA GLU A 130 12.83 -1.02 3.85
C GLU A 130 13.58 -0.49 5.07
N ALA A 131 14.33 -1.34 5.76
CA ALA A 131 15.25 -0.94 6.82
C ALA A 131 16.23 0.13 6.33
N LYS A 132 16.84 -0.08 5.15
CA LYS A 132 17.74 0.91 4.53
C LYS A 132 17.01 2.23 4.25
N ARG A 133 15.79 2.17 3.72
CA ARG A 133 14.96 3.36 3.46
C ARG A 133 14.70 4.13 4.75
N ILE A 134 14.26 3.46 5.81
CA ILE A 134 13.97 4.06 7.12
C ILE A 134 15.22 4.71 7.72
N ILE A 135 16.35 3.98 7.78
CA ILE A 135 17.63 4.48 8.32
C ILE A 135 18.15 5.67 7.52
N SER A 136 18.02 5.65 6.18
CA SER A 136 18.44 6.79 5.34
C SER A 136 17.64 8.07 5.61
N ARG A 137 16.46 7.95 6.24
CA ARG A 137 15.60 9.04 6.67
C ARG A 137 15.72 9.31 8.17
N GLN A 138 16.81 8.86 8.79
CA GLN A 138 17.11 9.04 10.23
C GLN A 138 16.16 8.29 11.18
N GLY A 139 15.26 7.45 10.67
CA GLY A 139 14.45 6.57 11.50
C GLY A 139 15.25 5.38 12.02
N ARG A 140 14.70 4.69 13.02
CA ARG A 140 15.28 3.49 13.62
C ARG A 140 14.39 2.28 13.37
N VAL A 141 14.99 1.10 13.26
CA VAL A 141 14.29 -0.18 13.15
C VAL A 141 14.75 -1.08 14.27
N GLN A 142 13.83 -1.39 15.19
CA GLN A 142 14.17 -2.14 16.41
C GLN A 142 12.94 -2.90 16.92
N ALA A 143 13.18 -4.09 17.48
CA ALA A 143 12.18 -4.85 18.22
C ALA A 143 12.25 -4.54 19.72
N MET A 144 11.12 -4.66 20.42
CA MET A 144 11.08 -4.54 21.88
C MET A 144 11.76 -5.76 22.53
N GLU A 145 12.25 -5.63 23.77
CA GLU A 145 12.90 -6.73 24.48
C GLU A 145 11.95 -7.91 24.68
N GLU A 146 10.66 -7.62 24.94
CA GLU A 146 9.59 -8.58 25.16
C GLU A 146 9.09 -9.22 23.85
N GLU A 147 9.33 -8.58 22.70
CA GLU A 147 8.83 -9.00 21.39
C GLU A 147 9.93 -8.98 20.31
N GLN A 148 11.00 -9.75 20.53
CA GLN A 148 12.20 -9.75 19.68
C GLN A 148 11.94 -10.08 18.19
N ASN A 149 10.78 -10.65 17.87
CA ASN A 149 10.38 -11.00 16.50
C ASN A 149 9.52 -9.92 15.81
N VAL A 150 9.15 -8.83 16.51
CA VAL A 150 8.28 -7.77 16.00
C VAL A 150 9.07 -6.47 15.90
N TYR A 151 9.54 -6.17 14.70
CA TYR A 151 10.28 -4.95 14.41
C TYR A 151 9.34 -3.77 14.17
N ARG A 152 9.65 -2.65 14.81
CA ARG A 152 8.91 -1.38 14.72
C ARG A 152 9.81 -0.27 14.22
N ILE A 153 9.19 0.82 13.80
CA ILE A 153 9.85 2.06 13.41
C ILE A 153 9.86 2.98 14.62
N TRP A 154 11.00 3.60 14.90
CA TRP A 154 11.14 4.58 15.99
C TRP A 154 11.69 5.90 15.46
N MET A 155 11.26 6.99 16.10
CA MET A 155 11.85 8.31 15.88
C MET A 155 13.32 8.30 16.36
N PRO A 156 14.22 9.11 15.75
CA PRO A 156 15.64 9.08 16.07
C PRO A 156 15.93 9.26 17.57
N ASP A 157 15.18 10.15 18.23
CA ASP A 157 15.44 10.60 19.61
C ASP A 157 14.43 10.06 20.63
N GLU A 158 13.50 9.18 20.24
CA GLU A 158 12.53 8.57 21.16
C GLU A 158 12.99 7.19 21.63
N GLU A 159 12.78 6.91 22.90
CA GLU A 159 12.97 5.57 23.45
C GLU A 159 11.80 4.66 23.05
N PRO A 160 12.06 3.38 22.76
CA PRO A 160 11.01 2.42 22.48
C PRO A 160 9.97 2.38 23.61
N SER A 161 8.71 2.68 23.29
CA SER A 161 7.59 2.65 24.22
C SER A 161 6.37 1.98 23.58
N GLU A 162 5.46 1.43 24.40
CA GLU A 162 4.31 0.61 23.95
C GLU A 162 3.33 1.31 22.97
N ILE A 163 3.52 2.60 22.65
CA ILE A 163 2.53 3.45 21.96
C ILE A 163 2.88 3.72 20.48
N SER A 164 3.96 3.17 19.92
CA SER A 164 4.22 3.36 18.47
C SER A 164 3.35 2.42 17.63
N ALA A 165 2.43 3.00 16.86
CA ALA A 165 1.61 2.30 15.86
C ALA A 165 2.44 1.80 14.67
#